data_AF-A0A9D6NSP6-F1
#
_entry.id   AF-A0A9D6NSP6-F1
#
_cell.length_a   1.000
_cell.length_b   1.000
_cell.length_c   1.000
_cell.angle_alpha   90.00
_cell.angle_beta   90.00
_cell.angle_gamma   90.00
#
_symmetry.space_group_name_H-M   'P 1'
#
loop_
_entity.id
_entity.type
_entity.pdbx_description
1 polymer ?
#
loop_
_entity_poly.entity_id
_entity_poly.type
_entity_poly.pdbx_seq_one_letter_code
_entity_poly.pdbx_strand_id
1 'polypeptide(L)'
;MSSPESTETSITLSFDQGTLRLEGLDRTGRMRPPGFLWDERVGGWRAEGFRYRDTVLWLRQQNIPFTDRARQYDPQRFRLRPVTALRLFDYQEEAVRVWQRLDQRGVVVLPTGAGKTVVALQALSVAERPTLIVVPTLNLMNQWYARLTDAFGIEIGLVGQGLGDVRDLTVITYHSAYRRIGEISGGFGLLIFDEVHHLTAPAWAEIARMAIAPFRLGLTATYDPHQSEVLDELVGPLAYWKPVRQLSGTRLAPYEVIRLGVDLSPEERLEYDREEAIYLEYWQGRPHPPFDSRLETLLREQALNVRARRALQAWHRLRRIIAGAGAKLDMLEELFRRHASDRVIVFTATNEVAYKISQLFLIPAITHQTNARERKTILQRFERGQYRAIVTSKVLNEGVDVPAATVAIILGGSSSAREHTQRLGRILRQQANKLATLYEVTARRTMEIGMSYRRRQTEAYAGRARRISRNRFSP
;
A
#
# COMPACT_ATOMS: atom_id res chain seq x y z
N MET A 1 -70.50 -3.28 10.57
CA MET A 1 -69.52 -3.24 9.46
C MET A 1 -68.28 -2.58 10.02
N SER A 2 -67.38 -3.40 10.56
CA SER A 2 -66.11 -2.95 11.13
C SER A 2 -65.05 -3.28 10.09
N SER A 3 -64.48 -2.23 9.49
CA SER A 3 -63.38 -2.34 8.53
C SER A 3 -62.22 -3.11 9.17
N PRO A 4 -61.62 -4.11 8.50
CA PRO A 4 -60.43 -4.76 9.01
C PRO A 4 -59.28 -3.76 8.95
N GLU A 5 -58.70 -3.45 10.11
CA GLU A 5 -57.41 -2.77 10.22
C GLU A 5 -56.38 -3.59 9.45
N SER A 6 -55.98 -3.07 8.28
CA SER A 6 -54.80 -3.52 7.56
C SER A 6 -53.60 -3.31 8.47
N THR A 7 -53.13 -4.38 9.10
CA THR A 7 -51.86 -4.43 9.80
C THR A 7 -50.78 -4.18 8.75
N GLU A 8 -50.35 -2.92 8.60
CA GLU A 8 -49.20 -2.56 7.79
C GLU A 8 -47.98 -3.25 8.37
N THR A 9 -47.54 -4.34 7.74
CA THR A 9 -46.33 -5.05 8.11
C THR A 9 -45.12 -4.15 7.82
N SER A 10 -44.75 -3.30 8.76
CA SER A 10 -43.64 -2.37 8.60
C SER A 10 -42.32 -3.14 8.53
N ILE A 11 -41.63 -3.09 7.39
CA ILE A 11 -40.33 -3.74 7.21
C ILE A 11 -39.30 -3.05 8.11
N THR A 12 -38.45 -3.84 8.77
CA THR A 12 -37.35 -3.31 9.59
C THR A 12 -36.01 -3.80 9.04
N LEU A 13 -35.10 -2.84 8.77
CA LEU A 13 -33.73 -3.11 8.38
C LEU A 13 -32.81 -2.85 9.58
N SER A 14 -32.07 -3.87 10.02
CA SER A 14 -31.14 -3.78 11.15
C SER A 14 -29.73 -4.25 10.75
N PHE A 15 -28.74 -3.84 11.52
CA PHE A 15 -27.34 -4.25 11.36
C PHE A 15 -26.94 -5.16 12.51
N ASP A 16 -26.39 -6.32 12.19
CA ASP A 16 -25.96 -7.33 13.16
C ASP A 16 -24.62 -7.95 12.72
N GLN A 17 -23.57 -7.65 13.47
CA GLN A 17 -22.24 -8.26 13.36
C GLN A 17 -21.71 -8.36 11.92
N GLY A 18 -21.75 -7.26 11.18
CA GLY A 18 -21.24 -7.20 9.80
C GLY A 18 -22.24 -7.59 8.71
N THR A 19 -23.48 -7.91 9.09
CA THR A 19 -24.55 -8.25 8.13
C THR A 19 -25.78 -7.40 8.36
N LEU A 20 -26.59 -7.27 7.32
CA LEU A 20 -27.91 -6.67 7.39
C LEU A 20 -28.93 -7.75 7.66
N ARG A 21 -29.92 -7.46 8.50
CA ARG A 21 -31.09 -8.30 8.73
C ARG A 21 -32.34 -7.55 8.31
N LEU A 22 -33.22 -8.26 7.63
CA LEU A 22 -34.49 -7.73 7.14
C LEU A 22 -35.64 -8.54 7.73
N GLU A 23 -36.48 -7.84 8.50
CA GLU A 23 -37.63 -8.38 9.22
C GLU A 23 -38.93 -7.81 8.64
N GLY A 24 -40.02 -8.56 8.75
CA GLY A 24 -41.34 -8.16 8.23
C GLY A 24 -41.62 -8.57 6.78
N LEU A 25 -40.69 -9.27 6.12
CA LEU A 25 -40.93 -9.92 4.82
C LEU A 25 -41.37 -11.37 5.00
N ASP A 26 -42.21 -11.83 4.08
CA ASP A 26 -42.64 -13.22 4.04
C ASP A 26 -41.48 -14.18 3.70
N ARG A 27 -41.63 -15.44 4.12
CA ARG A 27 -40.62 -16.49 3.85
C ARG A 27 -40.53 -16.85 2.36
N THR A 28 -41.54 -16.48 1.56
CA THR A 28 -41.56 -16.80 0.12
C THR A 28 -40.54 -15.99 -0.67
N GLY A 29 -40.09 -14.83 -0.16
CA GLY A 29 -39.01 -14.05 -0.75
C GLY A 29 -39.35 -13.44 -2.11
N ARG A 30 -40.65 -13.35 -2.46
CA ARG A 30 -41.12 -12.84 -3.76
C ARG A 30 -40.78 -11.37 -3.98
N MET A 31 -40.71 -10.57 -2.92
CA MET A 31 -40.22 -9.19 -2.94
C MET A 31 -39.08 -9.02 -1.93
N ARG A 32 -37.85 -9.35 -2.34
CA ARG A 32 -36.65 -9.14 -1.52
C ARG A 32 -35.62 -8.27 -2.25
N PRO A 33 -34.85 -7.44 -1.52
CA PRO A 33 -33.68 -6.78 -2.09
C PRO A 33 -32.64 -7.81 -2.58
N PRO A 34 -31.91 -7.53 -3.67
CA PRO A 34 -30.88 -8.43 -4.17
C PRO A 34 -29.79 -8.74 -3.13
N GLY A 35 -29.38 -10.01 -3.07
CA GLY A 35 -28.29 -10.47 -2.18
C GLY A 35 -28.72 -10.93 -0.78
N PHE A 36 -30.00 -10.77 -0.41
CA PHE A 36 -30.52 -11.33 0.84
C PHE A 36 -30.77 -12.82 0.73
N LEU A 37 -30.32 -13.62 1.69
CA LEU A 37 -30.57 -15.05 1.82
C LEU A 37 -31.31 -15.35 3.12
N TRP A 38 -32.19 -16.35 3.12
CA TRP A 38 -32.90 -16.76 4.34
C TRP A 38 -31.94 -17.52 5.27
N ASP A 39 -31.80 -17.07 6.51
CA ASP A 39 -31.02 -17.74 7.56
C ASP A 39 -31.96 -18.36 8.58
N GLU A 40 -32.08 -19.69 8.57
CA GLU A 40 -32.98 -20.44 9.44
C GLU A 40 -32.64 -20.29 10.93
N ARG A 41 -31.37 -20.02 11.27
CA ARG A 41 -30.92 -19.91 12.67
C ARG A 41 -31.49 -18.68 13.36
N VAL A 42 -31.77 -17.62 12.59
CA VAL A 42 -32.32 -16.36 13.09
C VAL A 42 -33.73 -16.08 12.59
N GLY A 43 -34.31 -17.00 11.80
CA GLY A 43 -35.64 -16.87 11.23
C GLY A 43 -35.85 -15.58 10.44
N GLY A 44 -34.87 -15.18 9.63
CA GLY A 44 -34.92 -13.91 8.89
C GLY A 44 -33.96 -13.84 7.71
N TRP A 45 -34.14 -12.80 6.89
CA TRP A 45 -33.31 -12.57 5.71
C TRP A 45 -32.03 -11.84 6.10
N ARG A 46 -30.86 -12.32 5.64
CA ARG A 46 -29.55 -11.67 5.85
C ARG A 46 -28.82 -11.36 4.56
N ALA A 47 -28.06 -10.28 4.55
CA ALA A 47 -27.13 -9.90 3.47
C ALA A 47 -25.82 -9.37 4.05
N GLU A 48 -24.75 -9.34 3.25
CA GLU A 48 -23.50 -8.66 3.62
C GLU A 48 -23.73 -7.17 3.88
N GLY A 49 -23.01 -6.60 4.85
CA GLY A 49 -23.15 -5.20 5.27
C GLY A 49 -23.07 -4.20 4.12
N PHE A 50 -22.16 -4.41 3.16
CA PHE A 50 -21.94 -3.45 2.06
C PHE A 50 -23.13 -3.27 1.14
N ARG A 51 -24.08 -4.21 1.14
CA ARG A 51 -25.32 -4.13 0.36
C ARG A 51 -26.33 -3.13 0.92
N TYR A 52 -26.02 -2.46 2.03
CA TYR A 52 -26.92 -1.52 2.72
C TYR A 52 -27.42 -0.41 1.79
N ARG A 53 -26.51 0.21 1.05
CA ARG A 53 -26.86 1.29 0.11
C ARG A 53 -27.85 0.79 -0.95
N ASP A 54 -27.54 -0.32 -1.59
CA ASP A 54 -28.35 -0.88 -2.66
C ASP A 54 -29.72 -1.32 -2.13
N THR A 55 -29.76 -1.84 -0.91
CA THR A 55 -30.98 -2.23 -0.20
C THR A 55 -31.89 -1.03 0.05
N VAL A 56 -31.34 0.05 0.63
CA VAL A 56 -32.08 1.28 0.92
C VAL A 56 -32.59 1.94 -0.37
N LEU A 57 -31.76 1.98 -1.42
CA LEU A 57 -32.16 2.52 -2.72
C LEU A 57 -33.26 1.68 -3.35
N TRP A 58 -33.16 0.36 -3.31
CA TRP A 58 -34.17 -0.55 -3.83
C TRP A 58 -35.51 -0.39 -3.10
N LEU A 59 -35.52 -0.38 -1.76
CA LEU A 59 -36.73 -0.19 -0.97
C LEU A 59 -37.43 1.13 -1.29
N ARG A 60 -36.65 2.21 -1.45
CA ARG A 60 -37.18 3.52 -1.87
C ARG A 60 -37.72 3.52 -3.29
N GLN A 61 -37.02 2.90 -4.22
CA GLN A 61 -37.47 2.79 -5.62
C GLN A 61 -38.78 2.02 -5.75
N GLN A 62 -38.99 1.01 -4.91
CA GLN A 62 -40.23 0.23 -4.87
C GLN A 62 -41.33 0.89 -4.01
N ASN A 63 -41.08 2.07 -3.42
CA ASN A 63 -41.98 2.76 -2.49
C ASN A 63 -42.42 1.89 -1.30
N ILE A 64 -41.54 1.00 -0.83
CA ILE A 64 -41.84 0.13 0.31
C ILE A 64 -41.48 0.87 1.61
N PRO A 65 -42.44 1.14 2.51
CA PRO A 65 -42.14 1.80 3.78
C PRO A 65 -41.30 0.87 4.67
N PHE A 66 -40.24 1.41 5.26
CA PHE A 66 -39.35 0.65 6.15
C PHE A 66 -38.77 1.52 7.27
N THR A 67 -38.44 0.88 8.38
CA THR A 67 -37.70 1.47 9.50
C THR A 67 -36.23 1.09 9.41
N ASP A 68 -35.35 2.09 9.31
CA ASP A 68 -33.90 1.89 9.30
C ASP A 68 -33.33 1.94 10.72
N ARG A 69 -33.02 0.77 11.27
CA ARG A 69 -32.28 0.58 12.52
C ARG A 69 -30.83 0.15 12.29
N ALA A 70 -30.42 -0.04 11.03
CA ALA A 70 -29.05 -0.41 10.69
C ALA A 70 -28.13 0.80 10.83
N ARG A 71 -28.60 1.97 10.38
CA ARG A 71 -27.87 3.24 10.54
C ARG A 71 -28.00 3.78 11.97
N GLN A 72 -26.87 3.95 12.64
CA GLN A 72 -26.78 4.40 14.04
C GLN A 72 -26.32 5.87 14.18
N TYR A 73 -26.31 6.63 13.09
CA TYR A 73 -25.99 8.06 13.09
C TYR A 73 -27.09 8.89 12.42
N ASP A 74 -27.17 10.17 12.79
CA ASP A 74 -28.06 11.15 12.18
C ASP A 74 -27.35 11.90 11.03
N PRO A 75 -27.76 11.72 9.76
CA PRO A 75 -27.15 12.40 8.62
C PRO A 75 -27.26 13.93 8.65
N GLN A 76 -28.18 14.50 9.43
CA GLN A 76 -28.41 15.96 9.46
C GLN A 76 -27.58 16.68 10.52
N ARG A 77 -27.06 15.95 11.53
CA ARG A 77 -26.34 16.55 12.66
C ARG A 77 -24.84 16.70 12.43
N PHE A 78 -24.27 15.91 11.54
CA PHE A 78 -22.82 15.89 11.34
C PHE A 78 -22.42 16.89 10.24
N ARG A 79 -21.74 17.97 10.63
CA ARG A 79 -21.09 18.88 9.67
C ARG A 79 -19.64 19.09 10.05
N LEU A 80 -18.76 18.87 9.09
CA LEU A 80 -17.33 19.17 9.22
C LEU A 80 -17.02 20.42 8.43
N ARG A 81 -16.56 21.46 9.13
CA ARG A 81 -15.96 22.64 8.51
C ARG A 81 -14.49 22.65 8.87
N PRO A 82 -13.58 22.65 7.89
CA PRO A 82 -12.17 22.76 8.18
C PRO A 82 -11.87 24.12 8.80
N VAL A 83 -11.03 24.14 9.84
CA VAL A 83 -10.61 25.34 10.58
C VAL A 83 -9.85 26.30 9.67
N THR A 84 -9.09 25.74 8.72
CA THR A 84 -8.37 26.50 7.69
C THR A 84 -8.81 26.02 6.31
N ALA A 85 -9.05 26.95 5.39
CA ALA A 85 -9.38 26.62 4.00
C ALA A 85 -8.25 25.78 3.37
N LEU A 86 -8.58 24.53 3.00
CA LEU A 86 -7.66 23.62 2.33
C LEU A 86 -7.35 24.16 0.93
N ARG A 87 -6.12 24.58 0.68
CA ARG A 87 -5.67 24.94 -0.67
C ARG A 87 -5.40 23.66 -1.47
N LEU A 88 -6.36 23.30 -2.31
CA LEU A 88 -6.27 22.17 -3.22
C LEU A 88 -5.56 22.58 -4.51
N PHE A 89 -4.82 21.63 -5.10
CA PHE A 89 -4.39 21.74 -6.49
C PHE A 89 -5.53 21.30 -7.42
N ASP A 90 -5.54 21.79 -8.66
CA ASP A 90 -6.58 21.49 -9.66
C ASP A 90 -6.88 19.99 -9.79
N TYR A 91 -5.83 19.16 -9.77
CA TYR A 91 -5.98 17.71 -9.86
C TYR A 91 -6.57 17.06 -8.60
N GLN A 92 -6.39 17.67 -7.44
CA GLN A 92 -7.00 17.20 -6.18
C GLN A 92 -8.48 17.57 -6.16
N GLU A 93 -8.81 18.78 -6.61
CA GLU A 93 -10.19 19.21 -6.76
C GLU A 93 -10.93 18.35 -7.79
N GLU A 94 -10.29 18.09 -8.93
CA GLU A 94 -10.80 17.19 -9.96
C GLU A 94 -11.06 15.78 -9.41
N ALA A 95 -10.11 15.22 -8.64
CA ALA A 95 -10.27 13.90 -8.03
C ALA A 95 -11.50 13.81 -7.13
N VAL A 96 -11.73 14.83 -6.29
CA VAL A 96 -12.92 14.89 -5.42
C VAL A 96 -14.20 15.06 -6.25
N ARG A 97 -14.19 15.94 -7.26
CA ARG A 97 -15.35 16.16 -8.14
C ARG A 97 -15.75 14.90 -8.91
N VAL A 98 -14.77 14.13 -9.41
CA VAL A 98 -15.06 12.86 -10.10
C VAL A 98 -15.62 11.84 -9.10
N TRP A 99 -15.01 11.71 -7.92
CA TRP A 99 -15.53 10.83 -6.87
C TRP A 99 -16.97 11.19 -6.46
N GLN A 100 -17.31 12.48 -6.36
CA GLN A 100 -18.69 12.94 -6.13
C GLN A 100 -19.65 12.52 -7.25
N ARG A 101 -19.23 12.63 -8.52
CA ARG A 101 -20.03 12.20 -9.68
C ARG A 101 -20.25 10.70 -9.74
N LEU A 102 -19.37 9.91 -9.14
CA LEU A 102 -19.51 8.46 -8.97
C LEU A 102 -20.26 8.12 -7.67
N ASP A 103 -21.21 8.96 -7.30
CA ASP A 103 -22.00 8.87 -6.06
C ASP A 103 -21.15 8.59 -4.82
N GLN A 104 -19.98 9.23 -4.74
CA GLN A 104 -19.08 9.12 -3.60
C GLN A 104 -18.60 7.68 -3.32
N ARG A 105 -18.47 6.88 -4.37
CA ARG A 105 -17.86 5.53 -4.36
C ARG A 105 -16.76 5.45 -5.40
N GLY A 106 -15.53 5.18 -4.97
CA GLY A 106 -14.45 4.91 -5.90
C GLY A 106 -13.04 4.98 -5.34
N VAL A 107 -12.09 4.63 -6.19
CA VAL A 107 -10.66 4.63 -5.89
C VAL A 107 -9.97 5.80 -6.55
N VAL A 108 -9.18 6.56 -5.78
CA VAL A 108 -8.34 7.65 -6.25
C VAL A 108 -6.86 7.22 -6.17
N VAL A 109 -6.22 7.19 -7.34
CA VAL A 109 -4.83 6.82 -7.52
C VAL A 109 -3.99 8.08 -7.71
N LEU A 110 -3.26 8.44 -6.66
CA LEU A 110 -2.37 9.59 -6.65
C LEU A 110 -0.99 9.18 -6.12
N PRO A 111 0.09 9.73 -6.69
CA PRO A 111 1.42 9.36 -6.27
C PRO A 111 1.68 9.80 -4.85
N THR A 112 2.59 9.10 -4.21
CA THR A 112 3.07 9.40 -2.88
C THR A 112 3.60 10.85 -2.83
N GLY A 113 2.81 11.76 -2.26
CA GLY A 113 3.23 13.13 -1.91
C GLY A 113 2.38 14.19 -2.61
N ALA A 114 1.54 13.76 -3.55
CA ALA A 114 0.54 14.60 -4.21
C ALA A 114 -0.67 14.94 -3.32
N GLY A 115 -0.60 14.68 -2.01
CA GLY A 115 -1.63 15.06 -1.05
C GLY A 115 -2.87 14.17 -1.04
N LYS A 116 -2.71 12.82 -1.03
CA LYS A 116 -3.82 11.86 -0.80
C LYS A 116 -4.65 12.23 0.44
N THR A 117 -3.96 12.59 1.52
CA THR A 117 -4.60 13.07 2.75
C THR A 117 -5.43 14.33 2.52
N VAL A 118 -4.96 15.28 1.70
CA VAL A 118 -5.72 16.52 1.40
C VAL A 118 -7.00 16.20 0.63
N VAL A 119 -6.94 15.29 -0.34
CA VAL A 119 -8.12 14.79 -1.06
C VAL A 119 -9.11 14.16 -0.09
N ALA A 120 -8.64 13.37 0.88
CA ALA A 120 -9.48 12.77 1.90
C ALA A 120 -10.13 13.79 2.84
N LEU A 121 -9.37 14.81 3.27
CA LEU A 121 -9.90 15.92 4.09
C LEU A 121 -11.00 16.69 3.36
N GLN A 122 -10.84 16.88 2.05
CA GLN A 122 -11.87 17.47 1.22
C GLN A 122 -13.08 16.53 1.05
N ALA A 123 -12.85 15.24 0.85
CA ALA A 123 -13.92 14.24 0.77
C ALA A 123 -14.74 14.16 2.07
N LEU A 124 -14.09 14.27 3.24
CA LEU A 124 -14.74 14.38 4.56
C LEU A 124 -15.69 15.58 4.62
N SER A 125 -15.19 16.75 4.20
CA SER A 125 -15.94 18.01 4.20
C SER A 125 -17.12 17.97 3.22
N VAL A 126 -16.95 17.28 2.09
CA VAL A 126 -17.99 17.10 1.07
C VAL A 126 -19.06 16.11 1.51
N ALA A 127 -18.66 15.00 2.13
CA ALA A 127 -19.61 13.95 2.51
C ALA A 127 -20.50 14.39 3.68
N GLU A 128 -19.97 15.20 4.60
CA GLU A 128 -20.67 15.61 5.83
C GLU A 128 -21.27 14.37 6.54
N ARG A 129 -20.48 13.29 6.67
CA ARG A 129 -20.87 12.07 7.39
C ARG A 129 -19.83 11.66 8.42
N PRO A 130 -20.24 11.04 9.53
CA PRO A 130 -19.31 10.34 10.42
C PRO A 130 -18.46 9.38 9.60
N THR A 131 -17.15 9.41 9.83
CA THR A 131 -16.17 8.75 8.96
C THR A 131 -15.21 7.89 9.73
N LEU A 132 -14.98 6.68 9.21
CA LEU A 132 -13.96 5.77 9.67
C LEU A 132 -12.84 5.68 8.63
N ILE A 133 -11.62 5.98 9.06
CA ILE A 133 -10.42 5.98 8.22
C ILE A 133 -9.59 4.76 8.57
N VAL A 134 -9.43 3.83 7.62
CA VAL A 134 -8.71 2.57 7.80
C VAL A 134 -7.30 2.72 7.24
N VAL A 135 -6.27 2.48 8.06
CA VAL A 135 -4.85 2.68 7.73
C VAL A 135 -4.01 1.43 8.01
N PRO A 136 -2.93 1.15 7.27
CA PRO A 136 -2.19 -0.12 7.43
C PRO A 136 -1.31 -0.13 8.68
N THR A 137 -0.80 1.01 9.12
CA THR A 137 0.16 1.07 10.25
C THR A 137 -0.21 2.10 11.31
N LEU A 138 0.25 1.84 12.53
CA LEU A 138 0.05 2.74 13.68
C LEU A 138 0.73 4.09 13.51
N ASN A 139 1.83 4.15 12.76
CA ASN A 139 2.44 5.44 12.46
C ASN A 139 1.56 6.27 11.52
N LEU A 140 0.98 5.64 10.48
CA LEU A 140 0.01 6.34 9.63
C LEU A 140 -1.20 6.78 10.45
N MET A 141 -1.68 5.94 11.38
CA MET A 141 -2.75 6.32 12.31
C MET A 141 -2.43 7.61 13.07
N ASN A 142 -1.22 7.73 13.63
CA ASN A 142 -0.78 8.94 14.33
C ASN A 142 -0.63 10.15 13.38
N GLN A 143 -0.15 9.93 12.15
CA GLN A 143 -0.07 11.00 11.14
C GLN A 143 -1.46 11.50 10.74
N TRP A 144 -2.43 10.60 10.55
CA TRP A 144 -3.83 10.94 10.28
C TRP A 144 -4.45 11.69 11.46
N TYR A 145 -4.25 11.22 12.69
CA TYR A 145 -4.72 11.90 13.89
C TYR A 145 -4.26 13.36 13.95
N ALA A 146 -2.95 13.61 13.77
CA ALA A 146 -2.41 14.97 13.77
C ALA A 146 -3.01 15.84 12.66
N ARG A 147 -3.18 15.28 11.45
CA ARG A 147 -3.76 16.00 10.30
C ARG A 147 -5.23 16.32 10.48
N LEU A 148 -6.03 15.41 11.04
CA LEU A 148 -7.46 15.63 11.28
C LEU A 148 -7.68 16.63 12.42
N THR A 149 -6.87 16.53 13.47
CA THR A 149 -6.91 17.47 14.60
C THR A 149 -6.57 18.90 14.13
N ASP A 150 -5.51 19.07 13.34
CA ASP A 150 -5.12 20.35 12.73
C ASP A 150 -6.19 20.89 11.76
N ALA A 151 -6.80 20.00 10.97
CA ALA A 151 -7.78 20.39 9.96
C ALA A 151 -9.14 20.77 10.55
N PHE A 152 -9.63 20.09 11.58
CA PHE A 152 -11.01 20.24 12.06
C PHE A 152 -11.14 20.74 13.50
N GLY A 153 -10.08 20.67 14.32
CA GLY A 153 -10.12 21.14 15.71
C GLY A 153 -11.09 20.39 16.62
N ILE A 154 -11.50 19.16 16.23
CA ILE A 154 -12.41 18.30 16.99
C ILE A 154 -11.67 17.10 17.57
N GLU A 155 -12.28 16.44 18.56
CA GLU A 155 -11.74 15.18 19.08
C GLU A 155 -11.86 14.05 18.05
N ILE A 156 -10.74 13.35 17.81
CA ILE A 156 -10.64 12.25 16.85
C ILE A 156 -10.55 10.93 17.61
N GLY A 157 -11.39 9.96 17.27
CA GLY A 157 -11.33 8.60 17.82
C GLY A 157 -10.13 7.81 17.29
N LEU A 158 -9.51 6.99 18.14
CA LEU A 158 -8.39 6.13 17.77
C LEU A 158 -8.65 4.69 18.21
N VAL A 159 -8.64 3.79 17.23
CA VAL A 159 -8.85 2.36 17.46
C VAL A 159 -7.63 1.57 16.99
N GLY A 160 -6.77 1.22 17.94
CA GLY A 160 -5.52 0.51 17.67
C GLY A 160 -4.63 0.43 18.90
N GLN A 161 -3.76 -0.59 18.96
CA GLN A 161 -2.77 -0.75 20.05
C GLN A 161 -3.36 -0.84 21.48
N GLY A 162 -4.61 -1.29 21.61
CA GLY A 162 -5.32 -1.38 22.90
C GLY A 162 -6.22 -0.16 23.19
N LEU A 163 -6.13 0.90 22.40
CA LEU A 163 -7.09 2.01 22.41
C LEU A 163 -8.36 1.59 21.66
N GLY A 164 -9.52 1.89 22.26
CA GLY A 164 -10.84 1.50 21.76
C GLY A 164 -11.81 2.66 21.56
N ASP A 165 -11.28 3.89 21.49
CA ASP A 165 -12.04 5.14 21.47
C ASP A 165 -12.69 5.38 20.10
N VAL A 166 -14.01 5.20 20.03
CA VAL A 166 -14.82 5.35 18.82
C VAL A 166 -15.58 6.67 18.92
N ARG A 167 -15.35 7.57 17.96
CA ARG A 167 -16.03 8.87 17.80
C ARG A 167 -16.58 9.00 16.38
N ASP A 168 -17.32 10.07 16.10
CA ASP A 168 -17.87 10.34 14.76
C ASP A 168 -16.78 10.42 13.67
N LEU A 169 -15.58 10.88 14.01
CA LEU A 169 -14.40 10.82 13.15
C LEU A 169 -13.35 9.94 13.82
N THR A 170 -13.12 8.74 13.27
CA THR A 170 -12.25 7.72 13.87
C THR A 170 -11.19 7.23 12.90
N VAL A 171 -9.97 7.04 13.37
CA VAL A 171 -8.89 6.37 12.64
C VAL A 171 -8.63 4.99 13.25
N ILE A 172 -8.59 3.96 12.41
CA ILE A 172 -8.46 2.56 12.81
C ILE A 172 -7.42 1.85 11.94
N THR A 173 -6.67 0.90 12.51
CA THR A 173 -5.77 0.07 11.70
C THR A 173 -6.51 -1.07 11.00
N TYR A 174 -6.06 -1.56 9.83
CA TYR A 174 -6.66 -2.72 9.14
C TYR A 174 -6.87 -3.92 10.08
N HIS A 175 -5.85 -4.28 10.87
CA HIS A 175 -5.95 -5.37 11.86
C HIS A 175 -7.01 -5.15 12.94
N SER A 176 -7.23 -3.90 13.36
CA SER A 176 -8.24 -3.57 14.37
C SER A 176 -9.63 -3.49 13.73
N ALA A 177 -9.72 -2.96 12.51
CA ALA A 177 -10.94 -2.89 11.73
C ALA A 177 -11.49 -4.29 11.46
N TYR A 178 -10.65 -5.23 11.03
CA TYR A 178 -11.06 -6.62 10.83
C TYR A 178 -11.78 -7.24 12.04
N ARG A 179 -11.37 -6.85 13.25
CA ARG A 179 -11.95 -7.39 14.49
C ARG A 179 -13.18 -6.63 14.99
N ARG A 180 -13.34 -5.35 14.64
CA ARG A 180 -14.35 -4.46 15.26
C ARG A 180 -15.38 -3.91 14.29
N ILE A 181 -15.15 -4.00 12.98
CA ILE A 181 -16.03 -3.37 11.98
C ILE A 181 -17.46 -3.89 12.04
N GLY A 182 -17.65 -5.17 12.37
CA GLY A 182 -18.97 -5.77 12.55
C GLY A 182 -19.79 -5.14 13.68
N GLU A 183 -19.14 -4.51 14.66
CA GLU A 183 -19.79 -3.83 15.78
C GLU A 183 -19.97 -2.33 15.49
N ILE A 184 -18.93 -1.68 14.97
CA ILE A 184 -18.86 -0.21 14.91
C ILE A 184 -19.37 0.39 13.60
N SER A 185 -19.53 -0.42 12.53
CA SER A 185 -19.84 0.13 11.21
C SER A 185 -21.18 0.87 11.15
N GLY A 186 -22.13 0.58 12.03
CA GLY A 186 -23.43 1.24 12.09
C GLY A 186 -23.31 2.76 12.30
N GLY A 187 -22.24 3.22 12.96
CA GLY A 187 -22.00 4.61 13.29
C GLY A 187 -21.37 5.45 12.17
N PHE A 188 -20.98 4.85 11.03
CA PHE A 188 -20.22 5.55 10.00
C PHE A 188 -20.95 5.61 8.65
N GLY A 189 -20.99 6.80 8.05
CA GLY A 189 -21.57 7.04 6.73
C GLY A 189 -20.55 7.08 5.59
N LEU A 190 -19.27 7.29 5.91
CA LEU A 190 -18.17 7.28 4.97
C LEU A 190 -17.05 6.35 5.48
N LEU A 191 -16.51 5.54 4.59
CA LEU A 191 -15.24 4.83 4.79
C LEU A 191 -14.16 5.39 3.89
N ILE A 192 -12.99 5.60 4.47
CA ILE A 192 -11.78 5.95 3.73
C ILE A 192 -10.74 4.87 3.98
N PHE A 193 -10.27 4.22 2.92
CA PHE A 193 -9.20 3.24 2.98
C PHE A 193 -7.91 3.88 2.47
N ASP A 194 -6.95 4.12 3.37
CA ASP A 194 -5.62 4.56 2.99
C ASP A 194 -4.75 3.35 2.64
N GLU A 195 -3.96 3.47 1.56
CA GLU A 195 -3.29 2.34 0.91
C GLU A 195 -4.25 1.19 0.59
N VAL A 196 -5.35 1.53 -0.11
CA VAL A 196 -6.46 0.60 -0.40
C VAL A 196 -6.06 -0.67 -1.15
N HIS A 197 -4.87 -0.71 -1.75
CA HIS A 197 -4.33 -1.94 -2.36
C HIS A 197 -4.18 -3.09 -1.35
N HIS A 198 -4.11 -2.83 -0.04
CA HIS A 198 -4.15 -3.88 0.98
C HIS A 198 -5.52 -4.59 1.02
N LEU A 199 -6.61 -3.90 0.67
CA LEU A 199 -7.97 -4.43 0.73
C LEU A 199 -8.21 -5.58 -0.27
N THR A 200 -7.34 -5.78 -1.27
CA THR A 200 -7.44 -6.90 -2.22
C THR A 200 -7.12 -8.25 -1.57
N ALA A 201 -6.47 -8.26 -0.40
CA ALA A 201 -6.25 -9.48 0.36
C ALA A 201 -7.59 -10.00 0.93
N PRO A 202 -7.88 -11.32 0.84
CA PRO A 202 -9.16 -11.88 1.26
C PRO A 202 -9.57 -11.52 2.70
N ALA A 203 -8.64 -11.56 3.65
CA ALA A 203 -8.91 -11.19 5.03
C ALA A 203 -9.26 -9.70 5.20
N TRP A 204 -8.65 -8.81 4.41
CA TRP A 204 -8.92 -7.37 4.52
C TRP A 204 -10.19 -6.97 3.77
N ALA A 205 -10.53 -7.65 2.68
CA ALA A 205 -11.78 -7.47 1.95
C ALA A 205 -13.01 -7.60 2.87
N GLU A 206 -12.96 -8.49 3.86
CA GLU A 206 -14.01 -8.66 4.88
C GLU A 206 -14.36 -7.35 5.61
N ILE A 207 -13.39 -6.45 5.80
CA ILE A 207 -13.65 -5.14 6.43
C ILE A 207 -14.69 -4.36 5.62
N ALA A 208 -14.51 -4.32 4.30
CA ALA A 208 -15.41 -3.61 3.42
C ALA A 208 -16.72 -4.38 3.20
N ARG A 209 -16.70 -5.72 3.18
CA ARG A 209 -17.91 -6.56 3.07
C ARG A 209 -18.84 -6.39 4.27
N MET A 210 -18.28 -6.37 5.47
CA MET A 210 -19.03 -6.25 6.72
C MET A 210 -19.57 -4.83 6.98
N ALA A 211 -18.98 -3.81 6.38
CA ALA A 211 -19.35 -2.44 6.67
C ALA A 211 -20.59 -1.98 5.89
N ILE A 212 -21.47 -1.20 6.52
CA ILE A 212 -22.71 -0.67 5.91
C ILE A 212 -22.57 0.74 5.32
N ALA A 213 -21.40 1.38 5.47
CA ALA A 213 -21.22 2.75 5.00
C ALA A 213 -21.50 2.89 3.49
N PRO A 214 -22.42 3.78 3.09
CA PRO A 214 -22.83 3.95 1.69
C PRO A 214 -21.79 4.68 0.84
N PHE A 215 -20.96 5.53 1.45
CA PHE A 215 -19.91 6.28 0.78
C PHE A 215 -18.54 5.66 1.07
N ARG A 216 -17.71 5.53 0.05
CA ARG A 216 -16.43 4.80 0.12
C ARG A 216 -15.38 5.46 -0.75
N LEU A 217 -14.23 5.72 -0.16
CA LEU A 217 -13.08 6.29 -0.84
C LEU A 217 -11.86 5.39 -0.62
N GLY A 218 -11.29 4.87 -1.72
CA GLY A 218 -10.01 4.19 -1.69
C GLY A 218 -8.90 5.14 -2.10
N LEU A 219 -7.79 5.18 -1.35
CA LEU A 219 -6.61 6.00 -1.67
C LEU A 219 -5.41 5.08 -1.85
N THR A 220 -4.74 5.15 -2.99
CA THR A 220 -3.50 4.38 -3.21
C THR A 220 -2.55 5.12 -4.13
N ALA A 221 -1.26 4.81 -4.03
CA ALA A 221 -0.26 5.21 -5.03
C ALA A 221 0.01 4.11 -6.07
N THR A 222 -0.39 2.88 -5.75
CA THR A 222 -0.17 1.66 -6.53
C THR A 222 -1.53 1.05 -6.83
N TYR A 223 -1.88 1.00 -8.11
CA TYR A 223 -3.10 0.37 -8.59
C TYR A 223 -2.71 -0.80 -9.48
N ASP A 224 -3.24 -1.98 -9.19
CA ASP A 224 -3.07 -3.17 -10.02
C ASP A 224 -4.38 -3.44 -10.76
N PRO A 225 -4.43 -3.23 -12.10
CA PRO A 225 -5.61 -3.52 -12.90
C PRO A 225 -6.07 -4.98 -12.82
N HIS A 226 -5.20 -5.93 -12.49
CA HIS A 226 -5.57 -7.34 -12.39
C HIS A 226 -6.31 -7.68 -11.09
N GLN A 227 -6.28 -6.79 -10.09
CA GLN A 227 -6.96 -6.96 -8.81
C GLN A 227 -8.07 -5.92 -8.61
N SER A 228 -8.49 -5.22 -9.69
CA SER A 228 -9.47 -4.15 -9.60
C SER A 228 -10.86 -4.64 -9.26
N GLU A 229 -11.24 -5.85 -9.69
CA GLU A 229 -12.61 -6.37 -9.52
C GLU A 229 -13.08 -6.33 -8.06
N VAL A 230 -12.20 -6.70 -7.12
CA VAL A 230 -12.49 -6.67 -5.68
C VAL A 230 -12.69 -5.23 -5.19
N LEU A 231 -11.90 -4.28 -5.70
CA LEU A 231 -12.02 -2.88 -5.33
C LEU A 231 -13.27 -2.23 -5.96
N ASP A 232 -13.58 -2.58 -7.20
CA ASP A 232 -14.75 -2.09 -7.93
C ASP A 232 -16.05 -2.52 -7.22
N GLU A 233 -16.10 -3.78 -6.75
CA GLU A 233 -17.21 -4.31 -5.94
C GLU A 233 -17.30 -3.60 -4.57
N LEU A 234 -16.21 -3.59 -3.82
CA LEU A 234 -16.23 -3.26 -2.39
C LEU A 234 -16.07 -1.77 -2.09
N VAL A 235 -15.41 -1.01 -2.95
CA VAL A 235 -15.16 0.43 -2.76
C VAL A 235 -15.90 1.21 -3.83
N GLY A 236 -15.67 0.84 -5.09
CA GLY A 236 -16.22 1.49 -6.28
C GLY A 236 -15.17 1.59 -7.38
N PRO A 237 -15.56 2.03 -8.59
CA PRO A 237 -14.68 2.07 -9.74
C PRO A 237 -13.48 3.00 -9.53
N LEU A 238 -12.48 2.88 -10.40
CA LEU A 238 -11.38 3.83 -10.49
C LEU A 238 -11.92 5.24 -10.83
N ALA A 239 -12.00 6.09 -9.81
CA ALA A 239 -12.55 7.44 -9.92
C ALA A 239 -11.55 8.42 -10.53
N TYR A 240 -10.29 8.34 -10.11
CA TYR A 240 -9.27 9.24 -10.63
C TYR A 240 -7.93 8.55 -10.67
N TRP A 241 -7.22 8.73 -11.78
CA TRP A 241 -5.86 8.23 -11.93
C TRP A 241 -4.97 9.32 -12.48
N LYS A 242 -4.03 9.79 -11.67
CA LYS A 242 -2.95 10.63 -12.13
C LYS A 242 -1.60 10.04 -11.78
N PRO A 243 -0.89 9.40 -12.73
CA PRO A 243 0.41 8.83 -12.45
C PRO A 243 1.44 9.93 -12.19
N VAL A 244 2.53 9.54 -11.51
CA VAL A 244 3.66 10.38 -11.11
C VAL A 244 4.09 11.37 -12.22
N ARG A 245 4.16 10.92 -13.48
CA ARG A 245 4.63 11.70 -14.64
C ARG A 245 3.81 12.95 -14.95
N GLN A 246 2.49 12.90 -14.76
CA GLN A 246 1.61 14.05 -15.05
C GLN A 246 1.62 15.10 -13.93
N LEU A 247 2.14 14.75 -12.76
CA LEU A 247 2.38 15.67 -11.63
C LEU A 247 3.85 16.11 -11.54
N SER A 248 4.72 15.48 -12.34
CA SER A 248 6.16 15.72 -12.40
C SER A 248 6.53 17.07 -13.00
N GLY A 249 5.55 17.85 -13.49
CA GLY A 249 5.80 19.21 -13.94
C GLY A 249 6.29 20.15 -12.83
N THR A 250 6.02 19.84 -11.55
CA THR A 250 6.27 20.83 -10.47
C THR A 250 6.68 20.30 -9.09
N ARG A 251 6.74 18.99 -8.79
CA ARG A 251 6.99 18.57 -7.37
C ARG A 251 7.81 17.32 -7.05
N LEU A 252 8.30 16.55 -8.02
CA LEU A 252 9.36 15.59 -7.71
C LEU A 252 10.70 16.31 -7.80
N ALA A 253 11.50 16.26 -6.74
CA ALA A 253 12.87 16.75 -6.81
C ALA A 253 13.57 16.00 -7.96
N PRO A 254 14.12 16.68 -8.98
CA PRO A 254 14.81 15.99 -10.04
C PRO A 254 16.03 15.28 -9.44
N TYR A 255 16.08 13.96 -9.63
CA TYR A 255 17.21 13.11 -9.27
C TYR A 255 17.77 12.44 -10.52
N GLU A 256 19.09 12.22 -10.52
CA GLU A 256 19.78 11.49 -11.59
C GLU A 256 19.84 10.01 -11.23
N VAL A 257 19.58 9.13 -12.22
CA VAL A 257 19.72 7.68 -12.05
C VAL A 257 20.97 7.21 -12.79
N ILE A 258 21.93 6.66 -12.05
CA ILE A 258 23.20 6.13 -12.58
C ILE A 258 23.23 4.62 -12.40
N ARG A 259 23.33 3.90 -13.51
CA ARG A 259 23.35 2.42 -13.51
C ARG A 259 24.77 1.91 -13.67
N LEU A 260 25.19 1.12 -12.69
CA LEU A 260 26.54 0.56 -12.60
C LEU A 260 26.44 -0.97 -12.68
N GLY A 261 26.92 -1.52 -13.80
CA GLY A 261 27.05 -2.97 -13.95
C GLY A 261 28.43 -3.42 -13.49
N VAL A 262 28.50 -4.35 -12.55
CA VAL A 262 29.73 -4.99 -12.07
C VAL A 262 29.80 -6.44 -12.54
N ASP A 263 31.00 -6.95 -12.78
CA ASP A 263 31.19 -8.36 -13.13
C ASP A 263 31.51 -9.17 -11.87
N LEU A 264 30.95 -10.39 -11.78
CA LEU A 264 31.33 -11.35 -10.74
C LEU A 264 32.81 -11.70 -10.87
N SER A 265 33.47 -11.99 -9.75
CA SER A 265 34.82 -12.57 -9.77
C SER A 265 34.84 -13.92 -10.49
N PRO A 266 36.01 -14.42 -10.95
CA PRO A 266 36.10 -15.72 -11.61
C PRO A 266 35.55 -16.88 -10.77
N GLU A 267 35.78 -16.86 -9.46
CA GLU A 267 35.30 -17.87 -8.52
C GLU A 267 33.78 -17.81 -8.34
N GLU A 268 33.24 -16.61 -8.09
CA GLU A 268 31.78 -16.38 -8.00
C GLU A 268 31.07 -16.72 -9.30
N ARG A 269 31.69 -16.44 -10.46
CA ARG A 269 31.17 -16.78 -11.78
C ARG A 269 31.09 -18.29 -11.94
N LEU A 270 32.14 -19.02 -11.59
CA LEU A 270 32.16 -20.48 -11.68
C LEU A 270 31.08 -21.11 -10.79
N GLU A 271 30.91 -20.61 -9.56
CA GLU A 271 29.85 -21.08 -8.66
C GLU A 271 28.46 -20.73 -9.20
N TYR A 272 28.29 -19.50 -9.70
CA TYR A 272 27.04 -19.04 -10.32
C TYR A 272 26.65 -19.91 -11.50
N ASP A 273 27.56 -20.17 -12.44
CA ASP A 273 27.27 -20.92 -13.66
C ASP A 273 26.90 -22.39 -13.33
N ARG A 274 27.52 -22.98 -12.29
CA ARG A 274 27.15 -24.32 -11.79
C ARG A 274 25.73 -24.36 -11.23
N GLU A 275 25.37 -23.40 -10.37
CA GLU A 275 24.03 -23.34 -9.79
C GLU A 275 22.98 -22.96 -10.84
N GLU A 276 23.33 -22.12 -11.82
CA GLU A 276 22.46 -21.73 -12.92
C GLU A 276 22.14 -22.91 -13.83
N ALA A 277 23.13 -23.77 -14.10
CA ALA A 277 22.90 -25.01 -14.85
C ALA A 277 21.87 -25.92 -14.16
N ILE A 278 21.98 -26.13 -12.84
CA ILE A 278 21.02 -26.93 -12.05
C ILE A 278 19.61 -26.32 -12.11
N TYR A 279 19.54 -24.99 -11.99
CA TYR A 279 18.27 -24.27 -12.06
C TYR A 279 17.62 -24.39 -13.44
N LEU A 280 18.40 -24.20 -14.51
CA LEU A 280 17.91 -24.24 -15.89
C LEU A 280 17.53 -25.66 -16.31
N GLU A 281 18.29 -26.68 -15.90
CA GLU A 281 18.01 -28.10 -16.19
C GLU A 281 16.59 -28.49 -15.77
N TYR A 282 16.13 -28.04 -14.60
CA TYR A 282 14.77 -28.32 -14.14
C TYR A 282 13.69 -27.76 -15.08
N TRP A 283 13.95 -26.63 -15.74
CA TRP A 283 13.00 -26.00 -16.66
C TRP A 283 13.12 -26.50 -18.11
N GLN A 284 14.16 -27.26 -18.46
CA GLN A 284 14.31 -27.79 -19.81
C GLN A 284 13.13 -28.69 -20.19
N GLY A 285 12.52 -28.42 -21.34
CA GLY A 285 11.36 -29.15 -21.84
C GLY A 285 10.07 -28.91 -21.06
N ARG A 286 10.04 -27.94 -20.13
CA ARG A 286 8.84 -27.56 -19.36
C ARG A 286 8.31 -26.19 -19.81
N PRO A 287 6.99 -25.95 -19.70
CA PRO A 287 6.45 -24.60 -19.85
C PRO A 287 7.07 -23.69 -18.79
N HIS A 288 7.65 -22.57 -19.22
CA HIS A 288 8.23 -21.58 -18.31
C HIS A 288 7.12 -20.67 -17.80
N PRO A 289 6.69 -20.76 -16.52
CA PRO A 289 5.74 -19.80 -15.99
C PRO A 289 6.36 -18.41 -15.96
N PRO A 290 5.52 -17.35 -15.87
CA PRO A 290 5.98 -15.99 -15.62
C PRO A 290 7.00 -15.98 -14.48
N PHE A 291 8.05 -15.17 -14.61
CA PHE A 291 9.18 -15.18 -13.68
C PHE A 291 8.76 -15.02 -12.21
N ASP A 292 7.73 -14.24 -11.95
CA ASP A 292 7.22 -13.98 -10.60
C ASP A 292 6.51 -15.21 -9.99
N SER A 293 5.92 -16.07 -10.83
CA SER A 293 5.26 -17.33 -10.45
C SER A 293 6.20 -18.54 -10.42
N ARG A 294 7.45 -18.40 -10.87
CA ARG A 294 8.44 -19.50 -10.87
C ARG A 294 8.79 -19.98 -9.47
N LEU A 295 8.86 -19.07 -8.50
CA LEU A 295 9.14 -19.44 -7.10
C LEU A 295 7.98 -20.25 -6.51
N GLU A 296 6.74 -19.80 -6.70
CA GLU A 296 5.53 -20.50 -6.24
C GLU A 296 5.44 -21.91 -6.84
N THR A 297 5.75 -22.04 -8.13
CA THR A 297 5.79 -23.32 -8.83
C THR A 297 6.80 -24.28 -8.18
N LEU A 298 8.03 -23.80 -7.93
CA LEU A 298 9.08 -24.59 -7.27
C LEU A 298 8.69 -24.97 -5.84
N LEU A 299 8.10 -24.05 -5.08
CA LEU A 299 7.65 -24.30 -3.71
C LEU A 299 6.54 -25.35 -3.65
N ARG A 300 5.62 -25.34 -4.61
CA ARG A 300 4.55 -26.32 -4.71
C ARG A 300 5.08 -27.71 -5.06
N GLU A 301 6.04 -27.79 -5.98
CA GLU A 301 6.54 -29.09 -6.49
C GLU A 301 7.63 -29.72 -5.62
N GLN A 302 8.39 -28.96 -4.83
CA GLN A 302 9.56 -29.46 -4.09
C GLN A 302 9.25 -30.60 -3.09
N ALA A 303 8.02 -30.68 -2.60
CA ALA A 303 7.60 -31.71 -1.66
C ALA A 303 7.66 -33.11 -2.28
N LEU A 304 7.28 -33.23 -3.56
CA LEU A 304 7.15 -34.50 -4.28
C LEU A 304 8.21 -34.69 -5.36
N ASN A 305 9.00 -33.65 -5.68
CA ASN A 305 9.97 -33.68 -6.76
C ASN A 305 11.37 -33.23 -6.29
N VAL A 306 12.29 -34.18 -6.24
CA VAL A 306 13.70 -33.93 -5.86
C VAL A 306 14.39 -32.96 -6.81
N ARG A 307 14.07 -32.99 -8.11
CA ARG A 307 14.63 -32.02 -9.08
C ARG A 307 14.10 -30.61 -8.82
N ALA A 308 12.82 -30.46 -8.46
CA ALA A 308 12.25 -29.16 -8.06
C ALA A 308 12.90 -28.63 -6.77
N ARG A 309 13.15 -29.51 -5.79
CA ARG A 309 13.86 -29.15 -4.55
C ARG A 309 15.29 -28.69 -4.84
N ARG A 310 16.04 -29.40 -5.69
CA ARG A 310 17.39 -29.00 -6.12
C ARG A 310 17.38 -27.67 -6.86
N ALA A 311 16.44 -27.45 -7.77
CA ALA A 311 16.29 -26.18 -8.49
C ALA A 311 15.94 -25.01 -7.55
N LEU A 312 15.10 -25.25 -6.53
CA LEU A 312 14.79 -24.26 -5.50
C LEU A 312 16.03 -23.90 -4.68
N GLN A 313 16.82 -24.90 -4.27
CA GLN A 313 18.08 -24.67 -3.55
C GLN A 313 19.07 -23.88 -4.41
N ALA A 314 19.24 -24.26 -5.68
CA ALA A 314 20.09 -23.55 -6.63
C ALA A 314 19.62 -22.10 -6.83
N TRP A 315 18.32 -21.87 -6.95
CA TRP A 315 17.74 -20.53 -7.02
C TRP A 315 18.08 -19.67 -5.79
N HIS A 316 18.01 -20.23 -4.58
CA HIS A 316 18.43 -19.52 -3.36
C HIS A 316 19.93 -19.21 -3.36
N ARG A 317 20.77 -20.15 -3.80
CA ARG A 317 22.23 -19.97 -3.89
C ARG A 317 22.61 -18.89 -4.90
N LEU A 318 22.02 -18.91 -6.10
CA LEU A 318 22.20 -17.87 -7.12
C LEU A 318 21.91 -16.48 -6.55
N ARG A 319 20.79 -16.32 -5.84
CA ARG A 319 20.43 -15.03 -5.21
C ARG A 319 21.43 -14.62 -4.13
N ARG A 320 21.99 -15.56 -3.36
CA ARG A 320 23.00 -15.28 -2.34
C ARG A 320 24.32 -14.82 -2.96
N ILE A 321 24.81 -15.53 -3.98
CA ILE A 321 26.03 -15.17 -4.74
C ILE A 321 25.87 -13.76 -5.30
N ILE A 322 24.75 -13.50 -5.98
CA ILE A 322 24.44 -12.20 -6.55
C ILE A 322 24.39 -11.09 -5.49
N ALA A 323 23.70 -11.33 -4.38
CA ALA A 323 23.48 -10.30 -3.36
C ALA A 323 24.77 -9.97 -2.59
N GLY A 324 25.62 -10.97 -2.35
CA GLY A 324 26.86 -10.86 -1.60
C GLY A 324 28.12 -10.61 -2.42
N ALA A 325 27.98 -10.46 -3.75
CA ALA A 325 29.10 -10.40 -4.70
C ALA A 325 30.14 -9.34 -4.30
N GLY A 326 31.42 -9.73 -4.23
CA GLY A 326 32.53 -8.86 -3.82
C GLY A 326 32.61 -7.59 -4.66
N ALA A 327 32.48 -7.72 -5.98
CA ALA A 327 32.50 -6.58 -6.89
C ALA A 327 31.40 -5.52 -6.65
N LYS A 328 30.27 -5.90 -6.02
CA LYS A 328 29.25 -4.94 -5.59
C LYS A 328 29.68 -4.17 -4.34
N LEU A 329 30.39 -4.83 -3.43
CA LEU A 329 30.95 -4.21 -2.24
C LEU A 329 32.10 -3.27 -2.60
N ASP A 330 32.97 -3.66 -3.53
CA ASP A 330 34.04 -2.78 -4.06
C ASP A 330 33.43 -1.51 -4.70
N MET A 331 32.35 -1.67 -5.45
CA MET A 331 31.64 -0.54 -6.04
C MET A 331 30.99 0.34 -4.97
N LEU A 332 30.46 -0.27 -3.90
CA LEU A 332 29.89 0.47 -2.79
C LEU A 332 30.96 1.29 -2.06
N GLU A 333 32.16 0.74 -1.88
CA GLU A 333 33.30 1.45 -1.32
C GLU A 333 33.66 2.69 -2.15
N GLU A 334 33.74 2.54 -3.47
CA GLU A 334 34.03 3.66 -4.38
C GLU A 334 32.95 4.75 -4.31
N LEU A 335 31.67 4.34 -4.22
CA LEU A 335 30.57 5.28 -4.05
C LEU A 335 30.65 6.01 -2.70
N PHE A 336 31.02 5.33 -1.61
CA PHE A 336 31.22 5.98 -0.32
C PHE A 336 32.39 6.97 -0.35
N ARG A 337 33.50 6.64 -1.03
CA ARG A 337 34.64 7.54 -1.20
C ARG A 337 34.24 8.80 -1.97
N ARG A 338 33.52 8.65 -3.08
CA ARG A 338 33.01 9.76 -3.89
C ARG A 338 32.01 10.65 -3.13
N HIS A 339 31.22 10.04 -2.25
CA HIS A 339 30.14 10.69 -1.51
C HIS A 339 30.45 10.84 -0.02
N ALA A 340 31.72 10.93 0.36
CA ALA A 340 32.17 11.00 1.75
C ALA A 340 31.56 12.20 2.53
N SER A 341 31.20 13.26 1.81
CA SER A 341 30.55 14.47 2.37
C SER A 341 29.03 14.47 2.26
N ASP A 342 28.44 13.53 1.54
CA ASP A 342 27.00 13.45 1.34
C ASP A 342 26.34 12.51 2.37
N ARG A 343 25.04 12.67 2.58
CA ARG A 343 24.22 11.68 3.29
C ARG A 343 23.79 10.57 2.33
N VAL A 344 24.19 9.34 2.61
CA VAL A 344 24.01 8.16 1.76
C VAL A 344 23.08 7.14 2.42
N ILE A 345 22.11 6.61 1.69
CA ILE A 345 21.31 5.47 2.13
C ILE A 345 21.53 4.30 1.19
N VAL A 346 21.93 3.15 1.75
CA VAL A 346 22.14 1.91 1.00
C VAL A 346 20.95 0.98 1.20
N PHE A 347 20.41 0.48 0.10
CA PHE A 347 19.34 -0.50 0.06
C PHE A 347 19.88 -1.81 -0.50
N THR A 348 19.64 -2.90 0.22
CA THR A 348 19.98 -4.25 -0.23
C THR A 348 18.76 -5.16 -0.12
N ALA A 349 18.80 -6.35 -0.74
CA ALA A 349 17.67 -7.27 -0.78
C ALA A 349 17.56 -8.18 0.46
N THR A 350 18.63 -8.34 1.24
CA THR A 350 18.68 -9.29 2.36
C THR A 350 19.27 -8.68 3.62
N ASN A 351 18.84 -9.15 4.79
CA ASN A 351 19.39 -8.71 6.07
C ASN A 351 20.87 -9.10 6.21
N GLU A 352 21.23 -10.29 5.74
CA GLU A 352 22.61 -10.79 5.75
C GLU A 352 23.56 -9.80 5.07
N VAL A 353 23.21 -9.31 3.88
CA VAL A 353 24.03 -8.32 3.18
C VAL A 353 24.00 -6.97 3.87
N ALA A 354 22.87 -6.56 4.48
CA ALA A 354 22.81 -5.31 5.24
C ALA A 354 23.77 -5.34 6.45
N TYR A 355 23.78 -6.44 7.20
CA TYR A 355 24.72 -6.61 8.31
C TYR A 355 26.16 -6.72 7.84
N LYS A 356 26.42 -7.42 6.72
CA LYS A 356 27.75 -7.47 6.10
C LYS A 356 28.27 -6.07 5.74
N ILE A 357 27.44 -5.25 5.09
CA ILE A 357 27.77 -3.85 4.77
C ILE A 357 28.01 -3.04 6.05
N SER A 358 27.15 -3.19 7.05
CA SER A 358 27.29 -2.50 8.33
C SER A 358 28.60 -2.82 9.04
N GLN A 359 29.03 -4.09 9.03
CA GLN A 359 30.30 -4.53 9.62
C GLN A 359 31.52 -4.06 8.80
N LEU A 360 31.45 -4.14 7.47
CA LEU A 360 32.57 -3.74 6.60
C LEU A 360 32.82 -2.24 6.58
N PHE A 361 31.75 -1.44 6.54
CA PHE A 361 31.84 0.02 6.40
C PHE A 361 31.58 0.77 7.71
N LEU A 362 31.33 0.04 8.82
CA LEU A 362 31.06 0.60 10.15
C LEU A 362 29.88 1.59 10.16
N ILE A 363 28.83 1.26 9.39
CA ILE A 363 27.61 2.06 9.31
C ILE A 363 26.43 1.37 10.00
N PRO A 364 25.47 2.12 10.57
CA PRO A 364 24.28 1.52 11.18
C PRO A 364 23.43 0.75 10.17
N ALA A 365 23.00 -0.45 10.54
CA ALA A 365 22.01 -1.23 9.81
C ALA A 365 20.62 -1.05 10.43
N ILE A 366 19.61 -0.84 9.59
CA ILE A 366 18.20 -0.90 9.98
C ILE A 366 17.54 -2.07 9.26
N THR A 367 17.14 -3.07 10.03
CA THR A 367 16.41 -4.25 9.56
C THR A 367 15.08 -4.39 10.30
N HIS A 368 14.33 -5.44 9.99
CA HIS A 368 13.12 -5.81 10.74
C HIS A 368 13.39 -6.17 12.21
N GLN A 369 14.63 -6.57 12.54
CA GLN A 369 15.03 -6.90 13.92
C GLN A 369 15.40 -5.66 14.74
N THR A 370 15.69 -4.53 14.07
CA THR A 370 15.99 -3.26 14.74
C THR A 370 14.75 -2.75 15.45
N ASN A 371 14.81 -2.67 16.78
CA ASN A 371 13.70 -2.22 17.61
C ASN A 371 13.38 -0.73 17.38
N ALA A 372 12.19 -0.28 17.78
CA ALA A 372 11.71 1.07 17.51
C ALA A 372 12.60 2.18 18.11
N ARG A 373 13.14 1.96 19.32
CA ARG A 373 13.99 2.93 20.02
C ARG A 373 15.33 3.12 19.32
N GLU A 374 15.98 2.01 18.96
CA GLU A 374 17.23 1.99 18.22
C GLU A 374 17.05 2.61 16.83
N ARG A 375 16.00 2.21 16.11
CA ARG A 375 15.66 2.78 14.80
C ARG A 375 15.50 4.30 14.87
N LYS A 376 14.71 4.80 15.82
CA LYS A 376 14.52 6.25 16.02
C LYS A 376 15.85 6.95 16.28
N THR A 377 16.72 6.35 17.09
CA THR A 377 18.04 6.89 17.41
C THR A 377 18.92 6.97 16.15
N ILE A 378 18.99 5.90 15.36
CA ILE A 378 19.77 5.87 14.11
C ILE A 378 19.30 6.95 13.14
N LEU A 379 17.98 7.06 12.94
CA LEU A 379 17.41 8.05 12.01
C LEU A 379 17.66 9.49 12.47
N GLN A 380 17.51 9.79 13.77
CA GLN A 380 17.81 11.12 14.31
C GLN A 380 19.29 11.50 14.16
N ARG A 381 20.20 10.55 14.41
CA ARG A 381 21.64 10.77 14.24
C ARG A 381 22.01 10.96 12.77
N PHE A 382 21.36 10.22 11.87
CA PHE A 382 21.50 10.39 10.43
C PHE A 382 20.99 11.76 9.94
N GLU A 383 19.82 12.19 10.42
CA GLU A 383 19.23 13.50 10.11
C GLU A 383 20.14 14.66 10.53
N ARG A 384 20.72 14.59 11.73
CA ARG A 384 21.68 15.58 12.26
C ARG A 384 23.06 15.52 11.58
N GLY A 385 23.30 14.56 10.68
CA GLY A 385 24.57 14.37 9.99
C GLY A 385 25.67 13.73 10.85
N GLN A 386 25.35 13.20 12.04
CA GLN A 386 26.28 12.43 12.86
C GLN A 386 26.62 11.09 12.19
N TYR A 387 25.61 10.47 11.58
CA TYR A 387 25.81 9.36 10.65
C TYR A 387 25.66 9.87 9.23
N ARG A 388 26.70 9.68 8.41
CA ARG A 388 26.68 10.05 7.00
C ARG A 388 26.10 8.95 6.11
N ALA A 389 26.10 7.71 6.59
CA ALA A 389 25.58 6.58 5.84
C ALA A 389 24.80 5.63 6.75
N ILE A 390 23.76 5.01 6.18
CA ILE A 390 22.99 3.92 6.80
C ILE A 390 22.68 2.86 5.74
N VAL A 391 22.48 1.61 6.17
CA VAL A 391 22.09 0.49 5.29
C VAL A 391 20.78 -0.14 5.75
N THR A 392 19.94 -0.55 4.80
CA THR A 392 18.68 -1.22 5.08
C THR A 392 18.34 -2.30 4.04
N SER A 393 17.75 -3.41 4.48
CA SER A 393 17.43 -4.61 3.67
C SER A 393 16.00 -4.67 3.13
N LYS A 394 15.12 -3.84 3.68
CA LYS A 394 13.76 -3.57 3.22
C LYS A 394 13.48 -2.13 3.60
N VAL A 395 12.85 -1.36 2.70
CA VAL A 395 12.53 0.03 2.98
C VAL A 395 11.88 0.13 4.35
N LEU A 396 12.35 1.07 5.17
CA LEU A 396 11.70 1.53 6.38
C LEU A 396 10.19 1.53 6.12
N ASN A 397 9.49 0.55 6.70
CA ASN A 397 8.12 0.15 6.33
C ASN A 397 7.16 1.36 6.32
N GLU A 398 6.00 1.19 5.69
CA GLU A 398 4.92 2.20 5.65
C GLU A 398 4.73 2.90 7.00
N GLY A 399 4.97 4.21 7.01
CA GLY A 399 4.92 5.00 8.23
C GLY A 399 6.23 5.04 9.02
N VAL A 400 7.37 5.21 8.36
CA VAL A 400 8.59 5.72 9.01
C VAL A 400 9.10 6.88 8.16
N ASP A 401 9.20 8.06 8.76
CA ASP A 401 9.77 9.23 8.08
C ASP A 401 11.29 9.05 7.97
N VAL A 402 11.75 8.77 6.76
CA VAL A 402 13.18 8.62 6.46
C VAL A 402 13.76 10.02 6.25
N PRO A 403 14.84 10.40 6.95
CA PRO A 403 15.45 11.71 6.79
C PRO A 403 15.97 11.94 5.37
N ALA A 404 16.09 13.22 5.00
CA ALA A 404 16.54 13.61 3.69
C ALA A 404 17.98 13.17 3.40
N ALA A 405 18.17 12.43 2.30
CA ALA A 405 19.47 12.00 1.80
C ALA A 405 19.77 12.64 0.45
N THR A 406 21.06 12.83 0.15
CA THR A 406 21.51 13.37 -1.14
C THR A 406 21.77 12.23 -2.12
N VAL A 407 22.12 11.04 -1.60
CA VAL A 407 22.49 9.86 -2.40
C VAL A 407 21.76 8.63 -1.91
N ALA A 408 21.22 7.85 -2.83
CA ALA A 408 20.69 6.52 -2.56
C ALA A 408 21.41 5.48 -3.42
N ILE A 409 21.73 4.32 -2.85
CA ILE A 409 22.42 3.23 -3.54
C ILE A 409 21.57 1.97 -3.41
N ILE A 410 21.13 1.40 -4.53
CA ILE A 410 20.42 0.12 -4.57
C ILE A 410 21.42 -0.96 -4.99
N LEU A 411 21.76 -1.82 -4.03
CA LEU A 411 22.63 -2.97 -4.18
C LEU A 411 21.80 -4.22 -4.56
N GLY A 412 21.35 -4.28 -5.82
CA GLY A 412 20.73 -5.48 -6.41
C GLY A 412 19.39 -5.35 -7.15
N GLY A 413 18.94 -6.49 -7.67
CA GLY A 413 17.93 -6.64 -8.73
C GLY A 413 16.49 -7.03 -8.33
N SER A 414 16.07 -7.04 -7.05
CA SER A 414 14.73 -7.55 -6.70
C SER A 414 13.56 -6.72 -7.29
N SER A 415 12.43 -7.40 -7.53
CA SER A 415 11.14 -6.82 -7.94
C SER A 415 10.53 -5.89 -6.88
N SER A 416 10.86 -6.08 -5.60
CA SER A 416 10.42 -5.21 -4.49
C SER A 416 10.96 -3.77 -4.61
N ALA A 417 12.06 -3.54 -5.31
CA ALA A 417 12.59 -2.20 -5.57
C ALA A 417 11.61 -1.28 -6.34
N ARG A 418 10.61 -1.87 -7.04
CA ARG A 418 9.54 -1.17 -7.78
C ARG A 418 8.66 -0.33 -6.85
N GLU A 419 8.24 -0.90 -5.72
CA GLU A 419 7.43 -0.24 -4.69
C GLU A 419 8.24 0.82 -3.92
N HIS A 420 9.56 0.62 -3.88
CA HIS A 420 10.51 1.42 -3.11
C HIS A 420 11.00 2.67 -3.85
N THR A 421 11.02 2.67 -5.20
CA THR A 421 11.48 3.82 -6.01
C THR A 421 10.57 5.04 -5.89
N GLN A 422 9.25 4.85 -5.73
CA GLN A 422 8.31 5.94 -5.47
C GLN A 422 8.51 6.59 -4.09
N ARG A 423 9.03 5.83 -3.10
CA ARG A 423 9.39 6.37 -1.78
C ARG A 423 10.73 7.09 -1.80
N LEU A 424 11.69 6.57 -2.57
CA LEU A 424 13.02 7.17 -2.76
C LEU A 424 12.95 8.61 -3.26
N GLY A 425 12.02 8.95 -4.15
CA GLY A 425 11.81 10.33 -4.62
C GLY A 425 11.41 11.33 -3.52
N ARG A 426 10.91 10.87 -2.36
CA ARG A 426 10.62 11.70 -1.18
C ARG A 426 11.80 11.82 -0.22
N ILE A 427 12.67 10.80 -0.20
CA ILE A 427 13.86 10.71 0.65
C ILE A 427 14.99 11.54 0.05
N LEU A 428 15.11 11.51 -1.28
CA LEU A 428 16.10 12.25 -2.03
C LEU A 428 15.72 13.74 -2.07
N ARG A 429 16.60 14.60 -1.58
CA ARG A 429 16.46 16.07 -1.66
C ARG A 429 17.72 16.69 -2.24
N GLN A 430 17.54 17.77 -2.99
CA GLN A 430 18.66 18.57 -3.48
C GLN A 430 19.35 19.28 -2.32
N GLN A 431 20.67 19.40 -2.39
CA GLN A 431 21.44 20.29 -1.53
C GLN A 431 22.27 21.24 -2.38
N ALA A 432 22.16 22.55 -2.11
CA ALA A 432 23.07 23.60 -2.56
C ALA A 432 23.66 23.38 -3.97
N ASN A 433 22.79 23.31 -4.99
CA ASN A 433 23.12 23.13 -6.42
C ASN A 433 23.52 21.71 -6.91
N LYS A 434 23.39 20.67 -6.07
CA LYS A 434 23.62 19.27 -6.47
C LYS A 434 22.29 18.51 -6.55
N LEU A 435 22.01 17.93 -7.72
CA LEU A 435 20.88 17.01 -7.91
C LEU A 435 21.10 15.76 -7.04
N ALA A 436 20.03 15.23 -6.47
CA ALA A 436 20.11 13.97 -5.75
C ALA A 436 20.45 12.82 -6.72
N THR A 437 21.22 11.83 -6.28
CA THR A 437 21.70 10.75 -7.15
C THR A 437 21.24 9.39 -6.65
N LEU A 438 20.65 8.60 -7.55
CA LEU A 438 20.27 7.21 -7.32
C LEU A 438 21.21 6.29 -8.10
N TYR A 439 22.02 5.51 -7.39
CA TYR A 439 22.87 4.48 -7.97
C TYR A 439 22.17 3.13 -7.97
N GLU A 440 22.19 2.43 -9.10
CA GLU A 440 21.71 1.05 -9.24
C GLU A 440 22.90 0.16 -9.59
N VAL A 441 23.35 -0.66 -8.62
CA VAL A 441 24.48 -1.58 -8.80
C VAL A 441 23.95 -2.99 -9.08
N THR A 442 24.29 -3.54 -10.25
CA THR A 442 23.80 -4.85 -10.71
C THR A 442 24.94 -5.73 -11.20
N ALA A 443 24.85 -7.04 -10.93
CA ALA A 443 25.78 -8.03 -11.44
C ALA A 443 25.48 -8.35 -12.92
N ARG A 444 26.46 -8.13 -13.79
CA ARG A 444 26.34 -8.39 -15.22
C ARG A 444 26.30 -9.89 -15.51
N ARG A 445 25.65 -10.26 -16.62
CA ARG A 445 25.48 -11.65 -17.07
C ARG A 445 24.93 -12.55 -15.95
N THR A 446 23.94 -12.03 -15.23
CA THR A 446 23.19 -12.79 -14.22
C THR A 446 21.70 -12.55 -14.43
N MET A 447 20.87 -13.30 -13.72
CA MET A 447 19.42 -13.09 -13.67
C MET A 447 19.01 -11.65 -13.26
N GLU A 448 19.90 -10.84 -12.67
CA GLU A 448 19.63 -9.42 -12.39
C GLU A 448 19.46 -8.55 -13.64
N ILE A 449 20.09 -8.88 -14.77
CA ILE A 449 19.94 -8.06 -16.00
C ILE A 449 18.51 -8.14 -16.52
N GLY A 450 17.88 -9.32 -16.52
CA GLY A 450 16.48 -9.48 -16.93
C GLY A 450 15.50 -8.75 -16.02
N MET A 451 15.81 -8.67 -14.72
CA MET A 451 15.06 -7.88 -13.75
C MET A 451 15.27 -6.36 -13.94
N SER A 452 16.50 -5.92 -14.18
CA SER A 452 16.82 -4.51 -14.50
C SER A 452 16.30 -4.08 -15.88
N TYR A 453 16.17 -5.01 -16.85
CA TYR A 453 15.51 -4.74 -18.14
C TYR A 453 14.01 -4.53 -17.98
N ARG A 454 13.32 -5.34 -17.16
CA ARG A 454 11.91 -5.12 -16.84
C ARG A 454 11.68 -3.82 -16.04
N ARG A 455 12.63 -3.36 -15.23
CA ARG A 455 12.63 -2.00 -14.64
C ARG A 455 12.60 -0.89 -15.70
N ARG A 456 13.11 -1.13 -16.92
CA ARG A 456 13.15 -0.15 -18.03
C ARG A 456 11.76 0.19 -18.58
N GLN A 457 10.80 -0.73 -18.43
CA GLN A 457 9.44 -0.55 -18.97
C GLN A 457 8.50 0.18 -18.01
N THR A 458 8.93 0.57 -16.81
CA THR A 458 8.05 1.20 -15.81
C THR A 458 8.44 2.65 -15.49
N GLU A 459 7.43 3.45 -15.18
CA GLU A 459 7.43 4.91 -15.32
C GLU A 459 8.35 5.71 -14.39
N ALA A 460 8.88 5.10 -13.32
CA ALA A 460 9.70 5.72 -12.27
C ALA A 460 11.18 6.00 -12.66
N TYR A 461 11.60 5.60 -13.87
CA TYR A 461 12.99 5.64 -14.33
C TYR A 461 13.26 6.63 -15.49
N ALA A 462 12.35 7.57 -15.76
CA ALA A 462 12.49 8.55 -16.85
C ALA A 462 13.39 9.76 -16.52
N GLY A 463 14.26 9.67 -15.50
CA GLY A 463 15.38 10.60 -15.36
C GLY A 463 16.42 10.37 -16.46
N ARG A 464 17.23 11.38 -16.79
CA ARG A 464 18.36 11.26 -17.75
C ARG A 464 19.27 10.10 -17.32
N ALA A 465 19.04 8.91 -17.86
CA ALA A 465 19.78 7.71 -17.50
C ALA A 465 21.13 7.74 -18.23
N ARG A 466 22.22 7.97 -17.49
CA ARG A 466 23.57 7.82 -18.02
C ARG A 466 24.10 6.43 -17.67
N ARG A 467 24.51 5.68 -18.69
CA ARG A 467 25.21 4.40 -18.54
C ARG A 467 26.71 4.70 -18.55
N ILE A 468 27.37 4.51 -17.41
CA ILE A 468 28.82 4.72 -17.30
C ILE A 468 29.47 3.34 -17.12
N SER A 469 30.40 3.00 -18.01
CA SER A 469 31.24 1.80 -17.88
C SER A 469 32.39 2.08 -16.91
N ARG A 470 32.87 1.03 -16.22
CA ARG A 470 33.97 1.09 -15.24
C ARG A 470 35.22 1.83 -15.76
N ASN A 471 35.46 1.83 -17.08
CA ASN A 471 36.61 2.46 -17.74
C ASN A 471 36.58 4.01 -17.81
N ARG A 472 35.60 4.70 -17.22
CA ARG A 472 35.60 6.17 -17.05
C ARG A 472 35.72 6.63 -15.59
N PHE A 473 36.10 5.73 -14.68
CA PHE A 473 36.21 6.00 -13.24
C PHE A 473 37.68 6.09 -12.75
N SER A 474 38.65 6.31 -13.63
CA SER A 474 40.00 6.74 -13.24
C SER A 474 40.07 8.27 -13.26
N PRO A 475 40.85 8.89 -12.35
CA PRO A 475 40.73 10.29 -11.92
C PRO A 475 40.73 11.33 -13.06
#